data_AF-A0A521I6Y1-F1
#
_entry.id   AF-A0A521I6Y1-F1
#
_cell.length_a   1.000
_cell.length_b   1.000
_cell.length_c   1.000
_cell.angle_alpha   90.00
_cell.angle_beta   90.00
_cell.angle_gamma   90.00
#
_symmetry.space_group_name_H-M   'P 1'
#
loop_
_entity.id
_entity.type
_entity.pdbx_description
1 polymer ?
#
loop_
_entity_poly.entity_id
_entity_poly.type
_entity_poly.pdbx_seq_one_letter_code
_entity_poly.pdbx_strand_id
1 'polypeptide(L)'
;FLPASQLNALRRDAVEQLEAARLKAHVRPPRAAAVEPPVPYPQDALSYLANVLNDRARAFYAKHGVKLIDAAYEANEERDDVSLMITKHCLRYSFNLCPKEVKGIRPDPMQLVNGNETLTLRFDCKRCEMHVVGALKPHVAKMRDAVVAQKVSFVPSRPGRDKAPARP
;
A
#
# COMPACT_ATOMS: atom_id res chain seq x y z
N PHE A 1 47.73 -25.50 -0.91
CA PHE A 1 46.69 -25.01 0.01
C PHE A 1 46.52 -23.52 -0.22
N LEU A 2 45.30 -23.02 -0.47
CA LEU A 2 45.02 -21.58 -0.58
C LEU A 2 44.53 -21.07 0.78
N PRO A 3 45.22 -20.09 1.41
CA PRO A 3 44.77 -19.54 2.68
C PRO A 3 43.37 -18.92 2.55
N ALA A 4 42.49 -19.21 3.52
CA ALA A 4 41.13 -18.67 3.55
C ALA A 4 41.08 -17.14 3.51
N SER A 5 42.11 -16.46 4.04
CA SER A 5 42.23 -15.00 4.00
C SER A 5 42.40 -14.46 2.57
N GLN A 6 43.22 -15.12 1.75
CA GLN A 6 43.46 -14.75 0.35
C GLN A 6 42.20 -15.00 -0.50
N LEU A 7 41.52 -16.13 -0.26
CA LEU A 7 40.24 -16.43 -0.92
C LEU A 7 39.16 -15.37 -0.58
N ASN A 8 39.08 -14.96 0.68
CA ASN A 8 38.14 -13.93 1.12
C ASN A 8 38.46 -12.54 0.55
N ALA A 9 39.74 -12.20 0.35
CA ALA A 9 40.14 -10.97 -0.31
C ALA A 9 39.69 -10.96 -1.78
N LEU A 10 40.04 -12.00 -2.54
CA LEU A 10 39.61 -12.16 -3.93
C LEU A 10 38.08 -12.11 -4.08
N ARG A 11 37.34 -12.70 -3.12
CA ARG A 11 35.88 -12.64 -3.13
C ARG A 11 35.35 -11.22 -2.98
N ARG A 12 35.94 -10.40 -2.10
CA ARG A 12 35.53 -9.00 -1.93
C ARG A 12 35.85 -8.19 -3.18
N ASP A 13 37.06 -8.33 -3.71
CA ASP A 13 37.50 -7.60 -4.89
C ASP A 13 36.62 -7.94 -6.12
N ALA A 14 36.27 -9.22 -6.29
CA ALA A 14 35.38 -9.66 -7.35
C ALA A 14 33.96 -9.10 -7.20
N VAL A 15 33.42 -9.04 -5.97
CA VAL A 15 32.11 -8.44 -5.71
C VAL A 15 32.12 -6.94 -5.99
N GLU A 16 33.15 -6.22 -5.57
CA GLU A 16 33.29 -4.78 -5.83
C GLU A 16 33.36 -4.48 -7.33
N GLN A 17 34.16 -5.24 -8.07
CA GLN A 17 34.25 -5.12 -9.53
C GLN A 17 32.93 -5.44 -10.22
N LEU A 18 32.20 -6.46 -9.74
CA LEU A 18 30.89 -6.81 -10.26
C LEU A 18 29.86 -5.70 -10.01
N GLU A 19 29.83 -5.12 -8.82
CA GLU A 19 28.93 -4.01 -8.48
C GLU A 19 29.22 -2.78 -9.34
N ALA A 20 30.50 -2.41 -9.48
CA ALA A 20 30.91 -1.30 -10.35
C ALA A 20 30.52 -1.54 -11.81
N ALA A 21 30.73 -2.77 -12.32
CA ALA A 21 30.32 -3.14 -13.67
C ALA A 21 28.79 -3.07 -13.85
N ARG A 22 28.01 -3.56 -12.88
CA ARG A 22 26.54 -3.49 -12.89
C ARG A 22 26.05 -2.05 -12.90
N LEU A 23 26.62 -1.18 -12.08
CA LEU A 23 26.24 0.24 -12.04
C LEU A 23 26.59 0.96 -13.34
N LYS A 24 27.76 0.67 -13.92
CA LYS A 24 28.19 1.24 -15.20
C LYS A 24 27.32 0.74 -16.37
N ALA A 25 26.91 -0.52 -16.33
CA ALA A 25 26.04 -1.13 -17.35
C ALA A 25 24.56 -0.81 -17.14
N HIS A 26 24.15 -0.33 -15.96
CA HIS A 26 22.76 -0.03 -15.66
C HIS A 26 22.28 1.20 -16.44
N VAL A 27 21.59 0.96 -17.55
CA VAL A 27 20.84 1.99 -18.26
C VAL A 27 19.44 2.05 -17.66
N ARG A 28 19.07 3.22 -17.11
CA ARG A 28 17.69 3.44 -16.63
C ARG A 28 16.75 3.36 -17.84
N PRO A 29 15.77 2.45 -17.86
CA PRO A 29 14.82 2.39 -18.97
C PRO A 29 14.08 3.74 -19.09
N PRO A 30 13.79 4.20 -20.32
CA PRO A 30 12.97 5.38 -20.51
C PRO A 30 11.58 5.15 -19.92
N ARG A 31 10.88 6.24 -19.60
CA ARG A 31 9.49 6.16 -19.15
C ARG A 31 8.64 5.61 -20.30
N ALA A 32 7.82 4.59 -20.02
CA ALA A 32 6.86 4.07 -20.99
C ALA A 32 5.88 5.18 -21.42
N ALA A 33 5.52 5.17 -22.71
CA ALA A 33 4.47 6.05 -23.22
C ALA A 33 3.13 5.73 -22.58
N ALA A 34 2.28 6.75 -22.42
CA ALA A 34 0.91 6.54 -21.96
C ALA A 34 0.11 5.80 -23.04
N VAL A 35 -0.72 4.84 -22.63
CA VAL A 35 -1.64 4.14 -23.53
C VAL A 35 -2.83 5.05 -23.82
N GLU A 36 -3.18 5.21 -25.09
CA GLU A 36 -4.31 6.01 -25.56
C GLU A 36 -5.16 5.19 -26.56
N PRO A 37 -6.48 5.04 -26.33
CA PRO A 37 -7.25 5.60 -25.22
C PRO A 37 -6.92 4.92 -23.87
N PRO A 38 -7.23 5.57 -22.73
CA PRO A 38 -6.94 5.02 -21.42
C PRO A 38 -7.67 3.71 -21.20
N VAL A 39 -6.97 2.71 -20.67
CA VAL A 39 -7.56 1.39 -20.37
C VAL A 39 -8.63 1.53 -19.29
N PRO A 40 -9.85 1.01 -19.45
CA PRO A 40 -10.87 1.14 -18.42
C PRO A 40 -10.47 0.44 -17.12
N TYR A 41 -10.79 1.04 -15.97
CA TYR A 41 -10.61 0.41 -14.66
C TYR A 41 -11.64 -0.73 -14.50
N PRO A 42 -11.31 -1.84 -13.83
CA PRO A 42 -12.22 -3.00 -13.76
C PRO A 42 -13.54 -2.73 -13.03
N GLN A 43 -13.56 -1.77 -12.11
CA GLN A 43 -14.73 -1.34 -11.35
C GLN A 43 -15.18 0.05 -11.81
N ASP A 44 -16.49 0.28 -11.83
CA ASP A 44 -17.10 1.58 -12.17
C ASP A 44 -17.43 2.43 -10.93
N ALA A 45 -17.44 1.81 -9.75
CA ALA A 45 -17.61 2.45 -8.46
C ALA A 45 -16.51 2.02 -7.48
N LEU A 46 -15.92 3.00 -6.78
CA LEU A 46 -14.90 2.81 -5.77
C LEU A 46 -15.41 3.30 -4.42
N SER A 47 -15.37 2.43 -3.42
CA SER A 47 -15.64 2.80 -2.04
C SER A 47 -14.40 3.38 -1.35
N TYR A 48 -14.55 3.79 -0.09
CA TYR A 48 -13.47 4.28 0.77
C TYR A 48 -12.23 3.35 0.79
N LEU A 49 -12.41 2.04 0.56
CA LEU A 49 -11.36 1.03 0.51
C LEU A 49 -10.35 1.25 -0.63
N ALA A 50 -10.69 2.07 -1.63
CA ALA A 50 -9.80 2.40 -2.73
C ALA A 50 -8.76 3.50 -2.37
N ASN A 51 -8.83 4.07 -1.16
CA ASN A 51 -7.88 5.05 -0.63
C ASN A 51 -7.66 6.27 -1.55
N VAL A 52 -8.73 6.72 -2.22
CA VAL A 52 -8.68 7.87 -3.14
C VAL A 52 -8.78 9.18 -2.34
N LEU A 53 -7.63 9.64 -1.82
CA LEU A 53 -7.58 10.81 -0.94
C LEU A 53 -7.35 12.15 -1.66
N ASN A 54 -6.62 12.15 -2.77
CA ASN A 54 -6.20 13.39 -3.45
C ASN A 54 -6.81 13.55 -4.85
N ASP A 55 -6.87 14.81 -5.31
CA ASP A 55 -7.51 15.15 -6.59
C ASP A 55 -6.83 14.52 -7.81
N ARG A 56 -5.52 14.29 -7.76
CA ARG A 56 -4.79 13.63 -8.85
C ARG A 56 -5.20 12.16 -8.99
N ALA A 57 -5.41 11.47 -7.87
CA ALA A 57 -5.93 10.11 -7.87
C ALA A 57 -7.37 10.07 -8.37
N ARG A 58 -8.22 11.01 -7.92
CA ARG A 58 -9.60 11.12 -8.42
C ARG A 58 -9.65 11.35 -9.94
N ALA A 59 -8.83 12.27 -10.45
CA ALA A 59 -8.73 12.53 -11.88
C ALA A 59 -8.21 11.33 -12.67
N PHE A 60 -7.29 10.55 -12.10
CA PHE A 60 -6.82 9.30 -12.69
C PHE A 60 -7.97 8.30 -12.84
N TYR A 61 -8.67 7.96 -11.75
CA TYR A 61 -9.76 6.98 -11.82
C TYR A 61 -10.90 7.43 -12.74
N ALA A 62 -11.24 8.72 -12.75
CA ALA A 62 -12.22 9.28 -13.67
C ALA A 62 -11.77 9.15 -15.15
N LYS A 63 -10.50 9.43 -15.46
CA LYS A 63 -9.93 9.22 -16.82
C LYS A 63 -10.02 7.74 -17.25
N HIS A 64 -9.99 6.82 -16.29
CA HIS A 64 -10.12 5.38 -16.50
C HIS A 64 -11.58 4.87 -16.41
N GLY A 65 -12.58 5.76 -16.46
CA GLY A 65 -13.99 5.39 -16.59
C GLY A 65 -14.74 5.11 -15.29
N VAL A 66 -14.12 5.33 -14.14
CA VAL A 66 -14.80 5.22 -12.83
C VAL A 66 -15.76 6.39 -12.66
N LYS A 67 -17.01 6.10 -12.29
CA LYS A 67 -18.12 7.07 -12.20
C LYS A 67 -18.35 7.55 -10.78
N LEU A 68 -18.29 6.64 -9.81
CA LEU A 68 -18.47 6.93 -8.39
C LEU A 68 -17.17 6.67 -7.64
N ILE A 69 -16.70 7.66 -6.90
CA ILE A 69 -15.45 7.58 -6.13
C ILE A 69 -15.74 8.17 -4.75
N ASP A 70 -15.93 7.30 -3.77
CA ASP A 70 -16.09 7.70 -2.38
C ASP A 70 -14.76 8.25 -1.83
N ALA A 71 -14.85 9.07 -0.79
CA ALA A 71 -13.68 9.58 -0.11
C ALA A 71 -12.93 8.45 0.62
N ALA A 72 -11.60 8.52 0.63
CA ALA A 72 -10.79 7.62 1.43
C ALA A 72 -11.17 7.70 2.93
N TYR A 73 -10.91 6.64 3.70
CA TYR A 73 -11.23 6.62 5.13
C TYR A 73 -10.57 7.75 5.91
N GLU A 74 -9.34 8.11 5.54
CA GLU A 74 -8.58 9.22 6.13
C GLU A 74 -9.20 10.60 5.83
N ALA A 75 -10.21 10.66 4.96
CA ALA A 75 -11.03 11.83 4.79
C ALA A 75 -11.94 12.10 6.01
N ASN A 76 -12.00 11.20 7.00
CA ASN A 76 -12.78 11.33 8.23
C ASN A 76 -14.30 11.51 8.02
N GLU A 77 -14.80 11.06 6.86
CA GLU A 77 -16.23 11.10 6.53
C GLU A 77 -16.96 9.89 7.12
N GLU A 78 -16.29 8.73 7.16
CA GLU A 78 -16.78 7.51 7.80
C GLU A 78 -16.45 7.50 9.30
N ARG A 79 -17.49 7.50 10.13
CA ARG A 79 -17.36 7.54 11.60
C ARG A 79 -17.75 6.24 12.29
N ASP A 80 -18.42 5.34 11.57
CA ASP A 80 -18.89 4.07 12.08
C ASP A 80 -17.77 3.01 12.08
N ASP A 81 -18.07 1.84 12.65
CA ASP A 81 -17.18 0.68 12.61
C ASP A 81 -17.07 0.13 11.18
N VAL A 82 -15.96 0.45 10.52
CA VAL A 82 -15.69 0.04 9.13
C VAL A 82 -14.50 -0.91 9.06
N SER A 83 -14.39 -1.65 7.94
CA SER A 83 -13.24 -2.52 7.70
C SER A 83 -12.03 -1.66 7.31
N LEU A 84 -11.04 -1.59 8.18
CA LEU A 84 -9.79 -0.85 7.96
C LEU A 84 -8.77 -1.69 7.19
N MET A 85 -8.82 -3.01 7.39
CA MET A 85 -7.92 -3.95 6.72
C MET A 85 -8.67 -5.24 6.39
N ILE A 86 -8.49 -5.73 5.16
CA ILE A 86 -9.02 -7.01 4.70
C ILE A 86 -7.85 -7.88 4.30
N THR A 87 -7.68 -9.03 4.95
CA THR A 87 -6.56 -9.94 4.69
C THR A 87 -7.02 -11.35 4.37
N LYS A 88 -6.24 -12.03 3.52
CA LYS A 88 -6.38 -13.48 3.32
C LYS A 88 -5.74 -14.29 4.45
N HIS A 89 -4.75 -13.72 5.15
CA HIS A 89 -4.24 -14.33 6.38
C HIS A 89 -5.35 -14.33 7.45
N CYS A 90 -5.61 -15.49 8.04
CA CYS A 90 -6.75 -15.71 8.92
C CYS A 90 -6.30 -16.35 10.24
N LEU A 91 -6.44 -15.61 11.34
CA LEU A 91 -6.03 -16.09 12.66
C LEU A 91 -6.82 -17.32 13.12
N ARG A 92 -8.10 -17.45 12.73
CA ARG A 92 -8.87 -18.68 12.97
C ARG A 92 -8.19 -19.89 12.35
N TYR A 93 -7.67 -19.77 11.13
CA TYR A 93 -6.92 -20.86 10.52
C TYR A 93 -5.62 -21.13 11.26
N SER A 94 -4.84 -20.09 11.58
CA SER A 94 -3.56 -20.22 12.30
C SER A 94 -3.69 -20.85 13.69
N PHE A 95 -4.85 -20.72 14.35
CA PHE A 95 -5.13 -21.30 15.66
C PHE A 95 -5.96 -22.58 15.62
N ASN A 96 -6.13 -23.21 14.44
CA ASN A 96 -6.96 -24.42 14.25
C ASN A 96 -8.44 -24.23 14.64
N LEU A 97 -8.93 -23.00 14.55
CA LEU A 97 -10.31 -22.59 14.80
C LEU A 97 -11.07 -22.29 13.49
N CYS A 98 -10.64 -22.84 12.36
CA CYS A 98 -11.31 -22.62 11.07
C CYS A 98 -12.51 -23.57 10.91
N PRO A 99 -13.75 -23.06 10.74
CA PRO A 99 -14.94 -23.91 10.55
C PRO A 99 -14.91 -24.74 9.25
N LYS A 100 -14.02 -24.40 8.31
CA LYS A 100 -13.78 -25.17 7.09
C LYS A 100 -12.93 -26.41 7.33
N GLU A 101 -11.96 -26.33 8.25
CA GLU A 101 -11.05 -27.42 8.58
C GLU A 101 -11.66 -28.36 9.62
N VAL A 102 -12.26 -27.78 10.66
CA VAL A 102 -12.88 -28.54 11.76
C VAL A 102 -14.39 -28.34 11.69
N LYS A 103 -15.13 -29.41 11.42
CA LYS A 103 -16.60 -29.35 11.36
C LYS A 103 -17.18 -29.20 12.77
N GLY A 104 -18.21 -28.37 12.92
CA GLY A 104 -18.98 -28.24 14.16
C GLY A 104 -18.43 -27.23 15.18
N ILE A 105 -17.31 -26.56 14.89
CA ILE A 105 -16.80 -25.52 15.78
C ILE A 105 -17.52 -24.19 15.54
N ARG A 106 -17.76 -23.46 16.64
CA ARG A 106 -18.19 -22.05 16.63
C ARG A 106 -17.10 -21.25 17.32
N PRO A 107 -16.15 -20.68 16.58
CA PRO A 107 -15.04 -19.94 17.17
C PRO A 107 -15.55 -18.66 17.82
N ASP A 108 -15.03 -18.35 19.00
CA ASP A 108 -15.35 -17.13 19.70
C ASP A 108 -14.97 -15.87 18.89
N PRO A 109 -15.62 -14.73 19.18
CA PRO A 109 -15.19 -13.44 18.67
C PRO A 109 -13.72 -13.17 19.06
N MET A 110 -12.95 -12.60 18.14
CA MET A 110 -11.55 -12.24 18.39
C MET A 110 -11.38 -10.74 18.25
N GLN A 111 -10.43 -10.19 19.00
CA GLN A 111 -10.03 -8.80 18.95
C GLN A 111 -8.52 -8.71 18.89
N LEU A 112 -8.01 -7.69 18.19
CA LEU A 112 -6.60 -7.35 18.18
C LEU A 112 -6.40 -6.16 19.12
N VAL A 113 -5.50 -6.33 20.10
CA VAL A 113 -5.18 -5.29 21.07
C VAL A 113 -3.81 -4.71 20.74
N ASN A 114 -3.75 -3.39 20.52
CA ASN A 114 -2.51 -2.66 20.29
C ASN A 114 -2.45 -1.46 21.27
N GLY A 115 -1.78 -1.65 22.41
CA GLY A 115 -1.77 -0.66 23.48
C GLY A 115 -3.20 -0.38 23.99
N ASN A 116 -3.66 0.86 23.85
CA ASN A 116 -5.01 1.29 24.24
C ASN A 116 -6.05 1.11 23.12
N GLU A 117 -5.70 0.38 22.06
CA GLU A 117 -6.57 0.15 20.90
C GLU A 117 -7.08 -1.28 20.91
N THR A 118 -8.39 -1.43 20.73
CA THR A 118 -9.04 -2.72 20.58
C THR A 118 -9.79 -2.71 19.26
N LEU A 119 -9.33 -3.53 18.33
CA LEU A 119 -9.92 -3.68 17.00
C LEU A 119 -10.66 -5.01 16.93
N THR A 120 -11.88 -4.99 16.40
CA THR A 120 -12.69 -6.20 16.30
C THR A 120 -12.35 -6.97 15.03
N LEU A 121 -12.16 -8.28 15.13
CA LEU A 121 -11.92 -9.13 13.98
C LEU A 121 -13.23 -9.76 13.50
N ARG A 122 -13.62 -9.48 12.26
CA ARG A 122 -14.72 -10.16 11.57
C ARG A 122 -14.15 -11.14 10.56
N PHE A 123 -14.75 -12.32 10.44
CA PHE A 123 -14.26 -13.38 9.57
C PHE A 123 -15.33 -13.75 8.55
N ASP A 124 -15.05 -13.50 7.26
CA ASP A 124 -15.83 -14.05 6.16
C ASP A 124 -15.21 -15.38 5.75
N CYS A 125 -15.72 -16.46 6.35
CA CYS A 125 -15.27 -17.80 6.02
C CYS A 125 -15.61 -18.18 4.57
N LYS A 126 -16.64 -17.60 3.93
CA LYS A 126 -17.00 -17.93 2.55
C LYS A 126 -15.91 -17.43 1.59
N ARG A 127 -15.49 -16.18 1.74
CA ARG A 127 -14.45 -15.54 0.91
C ARG A 127 -13.01 -15.77 1.40
N CYS A 128 -12.85 -16.46 2.53
CA CYS A 128 -11.58 -16.61 3.25
C CYS A 128 -10.91 -15.26 3.51
N GLU A 129 -11.66 -14.34 4.12
CA GLU A 129 -11.19 -12.99 4.44
C GLU A 129 -11.33 -12.73 5.94
N MET A 130 -10.31 -12.12 6.53
CA MET A 130 -10.33 -11.56 7.87
C MET A 130 -10.35 -10.04 7.76
N HIS A 131 -11.34 -9.44 8.40
CA HIS A 131 -11.55 -8.00 8.44
C HIS A 131 -11.13 -7.49 9.81
N VAL A 132 -10.23 -6.51 9.83
CA VAL A 132 -9.91 -5.72 11.01
C VAL A 132 -10.83 -4.51 11.00
N VAL A 133 -11.74 -4.46 11.96
CA VAL A 133 -12.78 -3.45 12.07
C VAL A 133 -12.45 -2.48 13.20
N GLY A 134 -12.61 -1.19 12.93
CA GLY A 134 -12.50 -0.15 13.95
C GLY A 134 -13.20 1.13 13.52
N ALA A 135 -13.51 1.97 14.50
CA ALA A 135 -14.12 3.28 14.31
C ALA A 135 -13.09 4.41 14.35
N LEU A 136 -13.46 5.54 13.77
CA LEU A 136 -12.65 6.74 13.77
C LEU A 136 -12.57 7.34 15.19
N LYS A 137 -11.35 7.57 15.68
CA LYS A 137 -11.17 8.16 17.01
C LYS A 137 -11.50 9.65 17.01
N PRO A 138 -12.21 10.15 18.04
CA PRO A 138 -12.55 11.57 18.16
C PRO A 138 -11.33 12.50 18.13
N HIS A 139 -10.20 12.09 18.75
CA HIS A 139 -8.98 12.89 18.73
C HIS A 139 -8.33 12.96 17.33
N VAL A 140 -8.39 11.87 16.56
CA VAL A 140 -7.88 11.84 15.17
C VAL A 140 -8.75 12.71 14.27
N ALA A 141 -10.08 12.67 14.45
CA ALA A 141 -10.99 13.56 13.75
C ALA A 141 -10.66 15.04 14.02
N LYS A 142 -10.46 15.41 15.29
CA LYS A 142 -10.07 16.78 15.72
C LYS A 142 -8.69 17.21 15.20
N MET A 143 -7.76 16.27 15.04
CA MET A 143 -6.41 16.58 14.55
C MET A 143 -6.44 17.12 13.12
N ARG A 144 -7.34 16.63 12.25
CA ARG A 144 -7.51 17.17 10.90
C ARG A 144 -8.01 18.62 10.93
N ASP A 145 -8.92 18.96 11.83
CA ASP A 145 -9.43 20.33 11.96
C ASP A 145 -8.34 21.29 12.48
N ALA A 146 -7.43 20.79 13.31
CA ALA A 146 -6.31 21.57 13.86
C ALA A 146 -5.12 21.69 12.89
N VAL A 147 -4.90 20.69 12.03
CA VAL A 147 -3.79 20.67 11.07
C VAL A 147 -4.27 21.22 9.73
N VAL A 148 -4.00 22.51 9.50
CA VAL A 148 -4.23 23.16 8.20
C VAL A 148 -3.47 22.40 7.12
N ALA A 149 -4.20 21.83 6.15
CA ALA A 149 -3.61 21.13 5.01
C ALA A 149 -2.67 22.07 4.25
N GLN A 150 -1.36 21.88 4.43
CA GLN A 150 -0.36 22.63 3.67
C GLN A 150 -0.38 22.13 2.23
N LYS A 151 -0.73 23.00 1.28
CA LYS A 151 -0.57 22.70 -0.15
C LYS A 151 0.92 22.54 -0.44
N VAL A 152 1.38 21.29 -0.49
CA VAL A 152 2.74 20.99 -0.94
C VAL A 152 2.79 21.22 -2.45
N SER A 153 3.52 22.25 -2.88
CA SER A 153 3.80 22.49 -4.29
C SER A 153 4.92 21.55 -4.74
N PHE A 154 4.57 20.58 -5.58
CA PHE A 154 5.58 19.74 -6.22
C PHE A 154 6.22 20.53 -7.36
N VAL A 155 7.46 20.98 -7.16
CA VAL A 155 8.24 21.63 -8.22
C VAL A 155 8.63 20.55 -9.25
N PRO A 156 8.39 20.76 -10.56
CA PRO A 156 8.63 19.75 -11.59
C PRO A 156 10.11 19.37 -11.78
N SER A 157 11.05 20.14 -11.23
CA SER A 157 12.48 19.83 -11.18
C SER A 157 13.08 20.24 -9.84
N ARG A 158 14.13 19.53 -9.40
CA ARG A 158 14.96 19.99 -8.28
C ARG A 158 15.53 21.38 -8.62
N PRO A 159 15.51 22.35 -7.69
CA PRO A 159 16.23 23.60 -7.88
C PRO A 159 17.72 23.30 -8.12
N GLY A 160 18.32 23.91 -9.14
CA GLY A 160 19.74 23.76 -9.48
C GLY A 160 20.11 22.58 -10.40
N ARG A 161 19.13 21.85 -10.95
CA ARG A 161 19.38 20.91 -12.05
C ARG A 161 18.85 21.53 -13.34
N ASP A 162 19.74 22.12 -14.13
CA ASP A 162 19.42 22.54 -15.49
C ASP A 162 18.75 21.37 -16.22
N LYS A 163 17.73 21.68 -17.02
CA LYS A 163 17.10 20.68 -17.90
C LYS A 163 18.20 20.11 -18.77
N ALA A 164 18.69 18.92 -18.43
CA ALA A 164 19.58 18.18 -19.30
C ALA A 164 18.90 18.13 -20.68
N PRO A 165 19.59 18.49 -21.76
CA PRO A 165 18.99 18.47 -23.09
C PRO A 165 18.41 17.09 -23.33
N ALA A 166 17.24 17.04 -23.98
CA ALA A 166 16.65 15.79 -24.43
C ALA A 166 17.72 15.02 -25.19
N ARG A 167 18.21 13.93 -24.59
CA ARG A 167 19.22 13.07 -25.20
C ARG A 167 18.52 12.38 -26.38
N PRO A 168 19.12 12.39 -27.59
CA PRO A 168 18.50 11.84 -28.79
C PRO A 168 18.07 10.39 -28.63
#